data_AF-A0A7L2IUQ6-F1
#
_entry.id   AF-A0A7L2IUQ6-F1
#
_cell.length_a   1.000
_cell.length_b   1.000
_cell.length_c   1.000
_cell.angle_alpha   90.00
_cell.angle_beta   90.00
_cell.angle_gamma   90.00
#
_symmetry.space_group_name_H-M   'P 1'
#
loop_
_entity.id
_entity.type
_entity.pdbx_description
1 polymer ?
#
loop_
_entity_poly.entity_id
_entity_poly.type
_entity_poly.pdbx_seq_one_letter_code
_entity_poly.pdbx_strand_id
1 'polypeptide(L)' 'AQSNQDCCLSYTKSRLPRWALKGYTEQLSSEVCDIHAIIFHTYRGLKACVNPKEAWVKKHLLYL' A
#
# COMPACT_ATOMS: atom_id res chain seq x y z
N ALA A 1 8.39 -22.64 -7.84
CA ALA A 1 8.71 -21.34 -8.45
C ALA A 1 8.06 -20.27 -7.59
N GLN A 2 8.81 -19.67 -6.67
CA GLN A 2 8.32 -18.53 -5.90
C GLN A 2 8.31 -17.35 -6.88
N SER A 3 7.12 -16.91 -7.31
CA SER A 3 6.99 -15.69 -8.10
C SER A 3 7.70 -14.58 -7.34
N ASN A 4 8.58 -13.81 -8.01
CA ASN A 4 9.11 -12.54 -7.48
C ASN A 4 7.89 -11.69 -7.11
N GLN A 5 7.45 -11.75 -5.85
CA GLN A 5 6.41 -10.85 -5.38
C GLN A 5 7.11 -9.51 -5.30
N ASP A 6 6.67 -8.56 -6.13
CA ASP A 6 7.12 -7.17 -6.07
C ASP A 6 6.70 -6.59 -4.70
N CYS A 7 7.52 -6.86 -3.69
CA CYS A 7 7.36 -6.29 -2.37
C CYS A 7 7.53 -4.78 -2.48
N CYS A 8 6.76 -4.03 -1.69
CA CYS A 8 7.11 -2.67 -1.38
C CYS A 8 8.49 -2.64 -0.74
N LEU A 9 9.41 -1.88 -1.31
CA LEU A 9 10.74 -1.60 -0.76
C LEU A 9 10.83 -0.20 -0.12
N SER A 10 9.86 0.66 -0.42
CA SER A 10 9.77 2.00 0.14
C SER A 10 8.32 2.49 0.15
N TYR A 11 8.06 3.56 0.91
CA TYR A 11 6.78 4.23 0.97
C TYR A 11 6.76 5.46 0.04
N THR A 12 5.62 5.70 -0.62
CA THR A 12 5.41 6.96 -1.32
C THR A 12 5.35 8.11 -0.32
N LYS A 13 6.00 9.22 -0.66
CA LYS A 13 5.96 10.46 0.12
C LYS A 13 4.70 11.28 -0.19
N SER A 14 4.03 10.98 -1.30
CA SER A 14 2.87 11.73 -1.76
C SER A 14 1.59 11.17 -1.14
N ARG A 15 0.85 12.03 -0.45
CA ARG A 15 -0.48 11.69 0.06
C ARG A 15 -1.45 11.52 -1.09
N LEU A 16 -2.09 10.34 -1.17
CA LEU A 16 -3.09 10.06 -2.17
C LEU A 16 -4.47 10.57 -1.74
N PRO A 17 -5.24 11.19 -2.63
CA PRO A 17 -6.61 11.57 -2.33
C PRO A 17 -7.53 10.34 -2.33
N ARG A 18 -8.45 10.26 -1.35
CA ARG A 18 -9.40 9.15 -1.19
C ARG A 18 -10.16 8.78 -2.46
N TRP A 19 -10.65 9.76 -3.21
CA TRP A 19 -11.43 9.54 -4.44
C TRP A 19 -10.64 8.84 -5.55
N ALA A 20 -9.31 8.83 -5.48
CA ALA A 20 -8.47 8.12 -6.43
C ALA A 20 -8.29 6.63 -6.08
N LEU A 21 -8.68 6.20 -4.88
CA LEU A 21 -8.47 4.84 -4.37
C LEU A 21 -9.65 3.94 -4.72
N LYS A 22 -9.34 2.81 -5.35
CA LYS A 22 -10.27 1.72 -5.66
C LYS A 22 -10.28 0.66 -4.56
N GLY A 23 -9.19 0.51 -3.82
CA GLY A 23 -9.03 -0.50 -2.78
C GLY A 23 -7.59 -0.55 -2.29
N TYR A 24 -7.28 -1.58 -1.50
CA TYR A 24 -5.94 -1.79 -0.97
C TYR A 24 -5.58 -3.27 -0.85
N THR A 25 -4.30 -3.55 -0.64
CA THR A 25 -3.78 -4.85 -0.23
C THR A 25 -2.79 -4.63 0.90
N GLU A 26 -2.88 -5.43 1.96
CA GLU A 26 -1.90 -5.41 3.04
C GLU A 26 -0.72 -6.33 2.69
N GLN A 27 0.49 -5.78 2.75
CA GLN A 27 1.74 -6.53 2.66
C GLN A 27 2.34 -6.61 4.06
N LEU A 28 2.38 -7.80 4.64
CA LEU A 28 3.05 -8.06 5.92
C LEU A 28 4.57 -8.17 5.74
N SER A 29 5.32 -7.71 6.74
CA SER A 29 6.76 -8.02 6.81
C SER A 29 6.94 -9.50 7.12
N SER A 30 7.70 -10.22 6.30
CA SER A 30 8.01 -11.65 6.45
C SER A 30 9.43 -11.93 5.96
N GLU A 31 9.89 -13.18 5.94
CA GLU A 31 11.20 -13.54 5.38
C GLU A 31 11.36 -13.16 3.89
N VAL A 32 10.25 -12.86 3.20
CA VAL A 32 10.24 -12.48 1.78
C VAL A 32 10.16 -10.96 1.57
N CYS A 33 9.43 -10.24 2.42
CA CYS A 33 9.28 -8.78 2.31
C CYS A 33 9.74 -8.11 3.61
N ASP A 34 10.74 -7.24 3.54
CA ASP A 34 11.35 -6.63 4.73
C ASP A 34 10.46 -5.61 5.44
N ILE A 35 9.51 -5.00 4.73
CA ILE A 35 8.66 -3.93 5.29
C ILE A 35 7.18 -4.28 5.27
N HIS A 36 6.49 -3.89 6.35
CA HIS A 36 5.02 -3.87 6.41
C HIS A 36 4.50 -2.63 5.68
N ALA A 37 3.61 -2.83 4.72
CA ALA A 37 3.09 -1.77 3.85
C ALA A 37 1.62 -2.00 3.51
N ILE A 38 0.91 -0.91 3.23
CA ILE A 38 -0.38 -0.96 2.55
C ILE A 38 -0.15 -0.57 1.10
N ILE A 39 -0.63 -1.39 0.17
CA ILE A 39 -0.57 -1.13 -1.27
C ILE A 39 -1.92 -0.57 -1.67
N PHE A 40 -2.00 0.73 -1.90
CA PHE A 40 -3.21 1.34 -2.45
C PHE A 40 -3.33 1.07 -3.94
N HIS A 41 -4.51 0.59 -4.35
CA HIS A 41 -4.87 0.40 -5.74
C HIS A 41 -5.70 1.59 -6.19
N THR A 42 -5.25 2.28 -7.22
CA THR A 42 -5.96 3.44 -7.76
C THR A 42 -6.91 3.03 -8.89
N TYR A 43 -7.94 3.84 -9.17
CA TYR A 43 -8.80 3.64 -10.33
C TYR A 43 -8.05 3.73 -11.67
N ARG A 44 -6.88 4.38 -11.69
CA ARG A 44 -6.00 4.47 -12.86
C ARG A 44 -5.13 3.22 -13.06
N GLY A 45 -5.29 2.19 -12.25
CA GLY A 45 -4.49 0.96 -12.31
C GLY A 45 -3.09 1.06 -11.68
N LEU A 46 -2.74 2.21 -11.10
CA LEU A 46 -1.48 2.40 -10.40
C LEU A 46 -1.55 1.82 -8.98
N LYS A 47 -0.42 1.28 -8.51
CA LYS A 47 -0.22 0.80 -7.14
C LYS A 47 0.73 1.74 -6.40
N ALA A 48 0.45 2.00 -5.13
CA ALA A 48 1.29 2.84 -4.28
C ALA A 48 1.47 2.23 -2.89
N CYS A 49 2.72 1.97 -2.53
CA CYS A 49 3.11 1.52 -1.20
C CYS A 49 3.04 2.69 -0.21
N VAL A 50 2.27 2.56 0.86
CA VAL A 50 2.14 3.58 1.92
C VAL A 50 2.41 2.97 3.29
N ASN A 51 2.83 3.81 4.23
CA ASN A 51 3.16 3.37 5.58
C ASN A 51 1.87 3.20 6.43
N PRO A 52 1.55 2.00 6.92
CA PRO A 52 0.36 1.75 7.75
C PRO A 52 0.33 2.56 9.06
N LYS A 53 1.49 3.09 9.50
CA LYS A 53 1.60 3.89 10.72
C LYS A 53 1.11 5.33 10.53
N GLU A 54 0.98 5.81 9.30
CA GLU A 54 0.54 7.19 9.03
C GLU A 54 -0.97 7.36 9.27
N ALA A 55 -1.35 8.43 9.97
CA ALA A 55 -2.73 8.69 10.36
C ALA A 55 -3.67 8.83 9.15
N TRP A 56 -3.20 9.44 8.05
CA TRP A 56 -4.00 9.58 6.85
C TRP A 56 -4.25 8.23 6.17
N VAL A 57 -3.28 7.30 6.18
CA VAL A 57 -3.43 5.95 5.62
C VAL A 57 -4.52 5.21 6.38
N LYS A 58 -4.44 5.18 7.72
CA LYS A 58 -5.47 4.59 8.58
C LYS A 58 -6.85 5.19 8.32
N LYS A 59 -6.93 6.51 8.18
CA LYS A 59 -8.19 7.18 7.83
C LYS A 59 -8.74 6.70 6.49
N HIS A 60 -7.91 6.49 5.47
CA HIS A 60 -8.37 6.02 4.16
C HIS A 60 -8.84 4.56 4.22
N LEU A 61 -8.19 3.72 5.02
CA LEU A 61 -8.60 2.33 5.23
C LEU A 61 -9.99 2.21 5.86
N LEU A 62 -10.39 3.14 6.73
CA LEU A 62 -11.74 3.13 7.32
C LEU A 62 -12.87 3.38 6.30
N TYR A 63 -12.54 3.88 5.11
CA TYR A 63 -13.51 4.20 4.05
C TYR A 63 -13.40 3.27 2.83
N LEU A 64 -12.57 2.24 2.89
CA LEU A 64 -12.34 1.25 1.83
C LEU A 64 -12.76 -0.14 2.31
#